data_AF-A0A6A3GX77-F1
#
_entry.id   AF-A0A6A3GX77-F1
#
_cell.length_a   1.000
_cell.length_b   1.000
_cell.length_c   1.000
_cell.angle_alpha   90.00
_cell.angle_beta   90.00
_cell.angle_gamma   90.00
#
_symmetry.space_group_name_H-M   'P 1'
#
loop_
_entity.id
_entity.type
_entity.pdbx_description
1 polymer ?
#
loop_
_entity_poly.entity_id
_entity_poly.type
_entity_poly.pdbx_seq_one_letter_code
_entity_poly.pdbx_strand_id
1 'polypeptide(L)'
;MASDEQRSASTKLTNLLLLLLLLLDLGAVHGTTKTGVGIASMGVMRPDLAMRNIIPVVMAGVLSIYGLIVAIIQGSIDPPNGNAPKYGSYTGFVHLATGL
;
A
#
# COMPACT_ATOMS: atom_id res chain seq x y z
N MET A 1 -0.72 3.17 35.53
CA MET A 1 -2.12 2.99 35.09
C MET A 1 -2.41 3.59 33.72
N ALA A 2 -1.98 4.81 33.37
CA ALA A 2 -2.07 5.31 31.98
C ALA A 2 -1.08 4.63 30.99
N SER A 3 -0.03 3.98 31.50
CA SER A 3 0.99 3.26 30.72
C SER A 3 0.50 1.93 30.12
N ASP A 4 -0.43 1.23 30.77
CA ASP A 4 -0.94 -0.07 30.30
C ASP A 4 -2.00 0.10 29.21
N GLU A 5 -2.78 1.18 29.26
CA GLU A 5 -3.73 1.55 28.21
C GLU A 5 -3.01 2.04 26.95
N GLN A 6 -1.91 2.79 27.08
CA GLN A 6 -1.03 3.14 25.95
C GLN A 6 -0.31 1.93 25.36
N ARG A 7 0.06 0.92 26.17
CA ARG A 7 0.68 -0.32 25.67
C ARG A 7 -0.32 -1.21 24.94
N SER A 8 -1.56 -1.28 25.42
CA SER A 8 -2.68 -1.94 24.75
C SER A 8 -3.06 -1.23 23.46
N ALA A 9 -3.10 0.12 23.47
CA ALA A 9 -3.30 0.93 22.28
C ALA A 9 -2.18 0.75 21.25
N SER A 10 -0.91 0.75 21.69
CA SER A 10 0.24 0.55 20.81
C SER A 10 0.25 -0.86 20.21
N THR A 11 -0.16 -1.89 20.97
CA THR A 11 -0.25 -3.27 20.46
C THR A 11 -1.40 -3.42 19.45
N LYS A 12 -2.55 -2.78 19.70
CA LYS A 12 -3.65 -2.70 18.73
C LYS A 12 -3.23 -1.97 17.46
N LEU A 13 -2.44 -0.90 17.59
CA LEU A 13 -1.93 -0.10 16.47
C LEU A 13 -0.89 -0.88 15.66
N THR A 14 0.02 -1.63 16.30
CA THR A 14 0.97 -2.53 15.62
C THR A 14 0.27 -3.65 14.86
N ASN A 15 -0.77 -4.28 15.44
CA ASN A 15 -1.55 -5.31 14.74
C ASN A 15 -2.33 -4.76 13.54
N LEU A 16 -2.85 -3.53 13.64
CA LEU A 16 -3.55 -2.87 12.54
C LEU A 16 -2.59 -2.51 11.39
N LEU A 17 -1.38 -2.05 11.72
CA LEU A 17 -0.31 -1.77 10.75
C LEU A 17 0.15 -3.04 10.01
N LEU A 18 0.24 -4.17 10.72
CA LEU A 18 0.55 -5.48 10.13
C LEU A 18 -0.51 -5.94 9.14
N LEU A 19 -1.79 -5.76 9.47
CA LEU A 19 -2.90 -6.10 8.57
C LEU A 19 -2.91 -5.23 7.29
N LEU A 20 -2.65 -3.93 7.43
CA LEU A 20 -2.55 -3.01 6.30
C LEU A 20 -1.40 -3.38 5.35
N LEU A 21 -0.23 -3.73 5.90
CA LEU A 21 0.91 -4.18 5.11
C LEU A 21 0.59 -5.48 4.35
N LEU A 22 -0.03 -6.45 5.02
CA LEU A 22 -0.42 -7.72 4.39
C LEU A 22 -1.39 -7.52 3.22
N LEU A 23 -2.41 -6.65 3.36
CA LEU A 23 -3.34 -6.39 2.26
C LEU A 23 -2.67 -5.69 1.06
N LEU A 24 -1.73 -4.78 1.32
CA LEU A 24 -1.01 -4.06 0.26
C LEU A 24 -0.07 -4.99 -0.53
N ASP A 25 0.68 -5.84 0.18
CA ASP A 25 1.64 -6.77 -0.42
C ASP A 25 0.94 -7.89 -1.19
N LEU A 26 -0.25 -8.32 -0.75
CA LEU A 26 -1.01 -9.33 -1.48
C LEU A 26 -1.29 -8.87 -2.91
N GLY A 27 -1.71 -7.63 -3.15
CA GLY A 27 -1.96 -7.11 -4.51
C GLY A 27 -0.72 -7.20 -5.42
N ALA A 28 0.44 -6.82 -4.89
CA ALA A 28 1.72 -6.87 -5.60
C ALA A 28 2.19 -8.31 -5.85
N VAL A 29 2.11 -9.18 -4.84
CA VAL A 29 2.49 -10.59 -4.93
C VAL A 29 1.63 -11.32 -5.94
N HIS A 30 0.32 -11.08 -5.98
CA HIS A 30 -0.54 -11.70 -6.98
C HIS A 30 -0.10 -11.32 -8.39
N GLY A 31 0.20 -10.06 -8.69
CA GLY A 31 0.72 -9.64 -10.01
C GLY A 31 2.06 -10.28 -10.36
N THR A 32 2.98 -10.32 -9.41
CA THR A 32 4.34 -10.88 -9.56
C THR A 32 4.32 -12.41 -9.73
N THR A 33 3.39 -13.11 -9.09
CA THR A 33 3.34 -14.58 -9.14
C THR A 33 2.92 -15.09 -10.53
N LYS A 34 1.92 -14.46 -11.15
CA LYS A 34 1.44 -14.84 -12.50
C LYS A 34 2.46 -14.49 -13.59
N THR A 35 3.11 -13.34 -13.47
CA THR A 35 4.19 -12.94 -14.38
C THR A 35 5.44 -13.80 -14.19
N GLY A 36 5.77 -14.19 -12.96
CA GLY A 36 6.88 -15.10 -12.65
C GLY A 36 6.77 -16.48 -13.31
N VAL A 37 5.59 -17.10 -13.29
CA VAL A 37 5.36 -18.41 -13.97
C VAL A 37 5.54 -18.27 -15.50
N GLY A 38 5.04 -17.19 -16.09
CA GLY A 38 5.21 -16.89 -17.52
C GLY A 38 6.67 -16.65 -17.89
N ILE A 39 7.42 -15.88 -17.10
CA ILE A 39 8.84 -15.61 -17.32
C ILE A 39 9.69 -16.87 -17.15
N ALA A 40 9.39 -17.72 -16.16
CA ALA A 40 10.11 -18.99 -15.96
C ALA A 40 9.91 -19.95 -17.15
N SER A 41 8.70 -20.05 -17.69
CA SER A 41 8.41 -20.88 -18.87
C SER A 41 9.08 -20.32 -20.14
N MET A 42 9.05 -19.00 -20.34
CA MET A 42 9.69 -18.35 -21.48
C MET A 42 11.22 -18.35 -21.40
N GLY A 43 11.80 -18.29 -20.19
CA GLY A 43 13.25 -18.27 -19.97
C GLY A 43 13.96 -19.55 -20.39
N VAL A 44 13.28 -20.70 -20.32
CA VAL A 44 13.84 -21.99 -20.78
C VAL A 44 13.84 -22.11 -22.30
N MET A 45 12.84 -21.54 -23.00
CA MET A 45 12.76 -21.63 -24.47
C MET A 45 13.52 -20.52 -25.20
N ARG A 46 13.50 -19.29 -24.68
CA ARG A 46 14.08 -18.09 -25.32
C ARG A 46 14.57 -17.11 -24.23
N PRO A 47 15.80 -17.27 -23.71
CA PRO A 47 16.31 -16.44 -22.61
C PRO A 47 16.43 -14.94 -22.95
N ASP A 48 16.61 -14.58 -24.23
CA ASP A 48 16.65 -13.17 -24.68
C ASP A 48 15.33 -12.43 -24.42
N LEU A 49 14.21 -13.15 -24.50
CA LEU A 49 12.87 -12.61 -24.24
C LEU A 49 12.57 -12.53 -22.74
N ALA A 50 13.14 -13.43 -21.92
CA ALA A 50 12.94 -13.41 -20.47
C ALA A 50 13.57 -12.18 -19.81
N MET A 51 14.76 -11.74 -20.26
CA MET A 51 15.38 -10.52 -19.74
C MET A 51 14.56 -9.26 -20.06
N ARG A 52 13.91 -9.20 -21.23
CA ARG A 52 13.05 -8.07 -21.59
C ARG A 52 11.71 -8.10 -20.85
N ASN A 53 11.23 -9.28 -20.51
CA ASN A 53 9.95 -9.48 -19.81
C ASN A 53 10.02 -9.24 -18.28
N ILE A 54 11.15 -8.79 -17.74
CA ILE A 54 11.28 -8.36 -16.33
C ILE A 54 10.59 -7.00 -16.07
N ILE A 55 10.43 -6.16 -17.09
CA ILE A 55 9.79 -4.84 -17.01
C ILE A 55 8.41 -4.88 -16.31
N PRO A 56 7.47 -5.78 -16.65
CA PRO A 56 6.18 -5.87 -15.96
C PRO A 56 6.27 -6.24 -14.48
N VAL A 57 7.29 -7.00 -14.05
CA VAL A 57 7.50 -7.30 -12.62
C VAL A 57 7.89 -6.03 -11.87
N VAL A 58 8.76 -5.21 -12.46
CA VAL A 58 9.17 -3.93 -11.87
C VAL A 58 8.00 -2.94 -11.84
N MET A 59 7.14 -2.93 -12.86
CA MET A 59 5.95 -2.06 -12.88
C MET A 59 4.94 -2.42 -11.78
N ALA A 60 4.75 -3.70 -11.47
CA ALA A 60 3.90 -4.13 -10.35
C ALA A 60 4.46 -3.69 -8.99
N GLY A 61 5.80 -3.72 -8.83
CA GLY A 61 6.46 -3.27 -7.60
C GLY A 61 6.36 -1.75 -7.38
N VAL A 62 6.54 -0.97 -8.45
CA VAL A 62 6.51 0.50 -8.35
C VAL A 62 5.09 1.03 -8.08
N LEU A 63 4.04 0.40 -8.61
CA LEU A 63 2.65 0.75 -8.25
C LEU A 63 2.36 0.55 -6.75
N SER A 64 2.95 -0.48 -6.13
CA SER A 64 2.75 -0.78 -4.71
C SER A 64 3.29 0.33 -3.80
N ILE A 65 4.49 0.84 -4.09
CA ILE A 65 5.06 1.94 -3.29
C ILE A 65 4.28 3.24 -3.47
N TYR A 66 3.71 3.49 -4.66
CA TYR A 66 2.90 4.69 -4.88
C TYR A 66 1.61 4.67 -4.03
N GLY A 67 0.96 3.52 -3.90
CA GLY A 67 -0.21 3.37 -3.01
C GLY A 67 0.12 3.59 -1.54
N LEU A 68 1.29 3.13 -1.08
CA LEU A 68 1.74 3.32 0.29
C LEU A 68 2.05 4.80 0.59
N ILE A 69 2.74 5.49 -0.31
CA ILE A 69 3.10 6.91 -0.12
C ILE A 69 1.84 7.77 0.04
N VAL A 70 0.83 7.54 -0.80
CA VAL A 70 -0.44 8.28 -0.72
C VAL A 70 -1.16 8.00 0.61
N ALA A 71 -1.20 6.74 1.05
CA ALA A 71 -1.79 6.37 2.34
C ALA A 71 -1.09 7.02 3.56
N ILE A 72 0.24 7.14 3.52
CA ILE A 72 1.02 7.80 4.58
C ILE A 72 0.75 9.31 4.64
N ILE A 73 0.72 9.97 3.48
CA ILE A 73 0.41 11.40 3.38
C ILE A 73 -1.01 11.66 3.92
N GLN A 74 -1.94 10.78 3.57
CA GLN A 74 -3.33 10.86 3.98
C GLN A 74 -3.52 10.71 5.50
N GLY A 75 -2.76 9.80 6.12
CA GLY A 75 -2.74 9.61 7.59
C GLY A 75 -2.03 10.72 8.37
N SER A 76 -1.30 11.62 7.68
CA SER A 76 -0.58 12.75 8.28
C SER A 76 -1.40 14.05 8.33
N ILE A 77 -2.66 14.02 7.89
CA ILE A 77 -3.55 15.19 7.95
C ILE A 77 -4.04 15.38 9.38
N ASP A 78 -3.78 16.57 9.93
CA ASP A 78 -4.13 16.96 11.31
C ASP A 78 -5.58 16.60 11.68
N PRO A 79 -5.81 15.89 12.80
CA PRO A 79 -7.15 15.70 13.33
C PRO A 79 -7.77 17.05 13.73
N PRO A 80 -9.10 17.19 13.67
CA PRO A 80 -9.77 18.47 13.96
C PRO A 80 -9.51 18.92 15.40
N ASN A 81 -8.56 19.84 15.57
CA ASN A 81 -8.32 20.57 16.80
C ASN A 81 -9.35 21.70 16.93
N GLY A 82 -10.35 21.51 17.80
CA GLY A 82 -11.19 22.56 18.36
C GLY A 82 -12.11 23.33 17.39
N ASN A 83 -13.42 23.09 17.50
CA ASN A 83 -14.56 23.96 17.13
C ASN A 83 -14.56 24.72 15.79
N ALA A 84 -13.77 24.31 14.80
CA ALA A 84 -13.91 24.72 13.40
C ALA A 84 -13.87 23.47 12.51
N PRO A 85 -14.89 23.24 11.65
CA PRO A 85 -14.88 22.09 10.74
C PRO A 85 -13.83 22.34 9.65
N LYS A 86 -12.60 21.87 9.86
CA LYS A 86 -11.57 21.84 8.81
C LYS A 86 -11.84 20.77 7.73
N TYR A 87 -12.78 19.86 7.99
CA TYR A 87 -13.30 18.89 7.03
C TYR A 87 -14.61 19.42 6.41
N GLY A 88 -14.50 20.12 5.29
CA GLY A 88 -15.64 20.42 4.42
C GLY A 88 -15.95 19.24 3.50
N SER A 89 -17.16 19.20 2.92
CA SER A 89 -17.54 18.17 1.94
C SER A 89 -16.54 18.05 0.78
N TYR A 90 -15.96 19.18 0.36
CA TYR A 90 -14.89 19.23 -0.64
C TYR A 90 -13.65 18.43 -0.22
N THR A 91 -13.12 18.66 0.98
CA THR A 91 -11.96 17.92 1.48
C THR A 91 -12.26 16.43 1.66
N GLY A 92 -13.51 16.05 1.99
CA GLY A 92 -13.93 14.65 2.08
C GLY A 92 -13.92 13.94 0.72
N PHE A 93 -14.43 14.59 -0.34
CA PHE A 93 -14.37 14.04 -1.69
C PHE A 93 -12.94 13.95 -2.23
N VAL A 94 -12.08 14.93 -1.90
CA VAL A 94 -10.66 14.89 -2.26
C VAL A 94 -9.95 13.72 -1.58
N HIS A 95 -10.24 13.45 -0.31
CA HIS A 95 -9.66 12.34 0.46
C HIS A 95 -10.11 10.95 -0.01
N LEU A 96 -11.30 10.84 -0.59
CA LEU A 96 -11.77 9.63 -1.28
C LEU A 96 -11.07 9.49 -2.64
N ALA A 97 -10.98 10.59 -3.40
CA ALA A 97 -10.39 10.62 -4.73
C ALA A 97 -8.88 10.38 -4.73
N THR A 98 -8.19 10.63 -3.62
CA THR A 98 -6.75 10.33 -3.48
C THR A 98 -6.48 8.84 -3.35
N GLY A 99 -7.45 8.01 -2.92
CA GLY A 99 -7.28 6.58 -2.72
C GLY A 99 -7.82 5.66 -3.83
N LEU A 100 -8.46 6.22 -4.86
CA LEU A 100 -9.04 5.49 -6.01
C LEU A 100 -8.27 5.78 -7.30
#